data_AF-A0AAP2ZTE3-F1
#
_entry.id   AF-A0AAP2ZTE3-F1
#
_cell.length_a   1.000
_cell.length_b   1.000
_cell.length_c   1.000
_cell.angle_alpha   90.00
_cell.angle_beta   90.00
_cell.angle_gamma   90.00
#
_symmetry.space_group_name_H-M   'P 1'
#
loop_
_entity.id
_entity.type
_entity.pdbx_description
1 polymer ?
#
loop_
_entity_poly.entity_id
_entity_poly.type
_entity_poly.pdbx_seq_one_letter_code
_entity_poly.pdbx_strand_id
1 'polypeptide(L)' 'MSRITQLEDDIKSHNYKQEAYHNRLAKMRSNILSGNSGTIPLLDEAINAAEIVIDTLFSRYKK' A
#
# COMPACT_ATOMS: atom_id res chain seq x y z
N MET A 1 -21.96 -9.24 -6.94
CA MET A 1 -21.25 -8.01 -6.49
C MET A 1 -19.89 -8.43 -5.96
N SER A 2 -18.80 -7.98 -6.58
CA SER A 2 -17.46 -8.22 -6.03
C SER A 2 -17.38 -7.55 -4.66
N ARG A 3 -16.87 -8.24 -3.63
CA ARG A 3 -16.58 -7.61 -2.34
C ARG A 3 -15.58 -6.50 -2.60
N ILE A 4 -16.05 -5.26 -2.57
CA ILE A 4 -15.19 -4.10 -2.50
C ILE A 4 -14.52 -4.16 -1.14
N THR A 5 -13.20 -4.19 -1.15
CA THR A 5 -12.41 -4.08 0.08
C THR A 5 -12.49 -2.65 0.60
N GLN A 6 -12.32 -2.45 1.91
CA GLN A 6 -12.36 -1.10 2.49
C GLN A 6 -11.34 -0.15 1.84
N LEU A 7 -10.19 -0.68 1.40
CA LEU A 7 -9.19 0.05 0.61
C LEU A 7 -9.76 0.56 -0.71
N GLU A 8 -10.52 -0.27 -1.43
CA GLU A 8 -11.13 0.13 -2.70
C GLU A 8 -12.25 1.17 -2.51
N ASP A 9 -13.01 1.11 -1.42
CA ASP A 9 -13.99 2.13 -1.05
C ASP A 9 -13.31 3.48 -0.72
N ASP A 10 -12.20 3.43 0.03
CA ASP A 10 -11.42 4.62 0.40
C ASP A 10 -10.79 5.30 -0.83
N ILE A 11 -10.30 4.50 -1.79
CA ILE A 11 -9.73 5.01 -3.05
C ILE A 11 -10.83 5.62 -3.93
N LYS A 12 -11.99 4.97 -4.05
CA LYS A 12 -13.13 5.50 -4.82
C LYS A 12 -13.69 6.80 -4.25
N SER A 13 -13.79 6.87 -2.92
CA SER A 13 -14.32 8.04 -2.23
C SER A 13 -13.38 9.24 -2.23
N HIS A 14 -12.18 9.11 -2.82
CA HIS A 14 -11.12 10.13 -2.81
C HIS A 14 -10.73 10.58 -1.38
N ASN A 15 -11.09 9.79 -0.36
CA ASN A 15 -10.81 10.09 1.04
C ASN A 15 -9.31 10.06 1.34
N TYR A 16 -8.54 9.30 0.55
CA TYR A 16 -7.10 9.20 0.69
C TYR A 16 -6.39 9.40 -0.64
N LYS A 17 -5.38 10.29 -0.63
CA LYS A 17 -4.49 10.51 -1.78
C LYS A 17 -3.54 9.32 -1.93
N GLN A 18 -3.24 8.94 -3.17
CA GLN A 18 -2.25 7.89 -3.51
C GLN A 18 -0.92 8.08 -2.74
N GLU A 19 -0.48 9.34 -2.63
CA GLU A 19 0.71 9.75 -1.88
C GLU A 19 0.67 9.38 -0.38
N ALA A 20 -0.50 9.41 0.26
CA ALA A 20 -0.63 9.06 1.68
C ALA A 20 -0.39 7.56 1.92
N TYR A 21 -0.83 6.71 0.98
CA TYR A 21 -0.57 5.28 1.03
C TYR A 21 0.91 4.96 0.78
N HIS A 22 1.53 5.61 -0.21
CA HIS A 22 2.97 5.50 -0.47
C HIS A 22 3.82 5.93 0.72
N ASN A 23 3.48 7.04 1.36
CA ASN A 23 4.18 7.50 2.57
C ASN A 23 4.06 6.50 3.73
N ARG A 24 2.91 5.83 3.87
CA ARG A 24 2.72 4.80 4.89
C ARG A 24 3.59 3.57 4.62
N LEU A 25 3.67 3.11 3.36
CA LEU A 25 4.52 2.00 2.95
C LEU A 25 6.01 2.33 3.11
N ALA A 26 6.43 3.54 2.73
CA ALA A 26 7.79 4.02 2.94
C ALA A 26 8.19 4.05 4.43
N LYS A 27 7.26 4.46 5.31
CA LYS A 27 7.48 4.41 6.76
C LYS A 27 7.61 2.98 7.28
N MET A 28 6.80 2.05 6.78
CA MET A 28 6.91 0.62 7.14
C MET A 28 8.26 0.05 6.70
N ARG A 29 8.71 0.37 5.48
CA ARG A 29 10.03 -0.01 4.97
C ARG A 29 11.16 0.54 5.84
N SER A 30 11.10 1.82 6.22
CA SER A 30 12.08 2.45 7.13
C SER A 30 12.11 1.80 8.52
N ASN A 31 10.94 1.45 9.07
CA ASN A 31 10.84 0.74 10.35
C ASN A 31 11.42 -0.68 10.28
N ILE A 32 11.28 -1.38 9.14
CA ILE A 32 11.89 -2.70 8.93
C ILE A 32 13.41 -2.58 8.83
N LEU A 33 13.92 -1.57 8.10
CA LEU A 33 15.36 -1.34 7.93
C LEU A 33 16.04 -0.88 9.23
N SER A 34 15.32 -0.19 10.11
CA SER A 34 15.83 0.25 11.42
C SER A 34 15.64 -0.79 12.54
N GLY A 35 14.72 -1.75 12.37
CA GLY A 35 14.49 -2.85 13.29
C GLY A 35 15.39 -4.04 12.96
N ASN A 36 16.22 -4.46 13.92
CA ASN A 36 17.18 -5.57 13.82
C ASN A 36 16.50 -6.95 13.74
N SER A 37 15.59 -7.17 12.79
CA SER A 37 14.80 -8.39 12.64
C SER A 37 15.25 -9.17 11.41
N GLY A 38 15.70 -10.41 11.58
CA GLY A 38 16.18 -11.31 10.51
C GLY A 38 15.12 -11.71 9.46
N THR A 39 13.96 -11.05 9.45
CA THR A 39 12.82 -11.23 8.53
C THR A 39 12.73 -10.15 7.44
N ILE A 40 13.81 -9.40 7.21
CA ILE A 40 13.91 -8.27 6.27
C ILE A 40 13.40 -8.61 4.84
N PRO A 41 13.75 -9.76 4.22
CA PRO A 41 13.44 -9.98 2.80
C PRO A 41 11.94 -10.18 2.53
N LEU A 42 11.27 -10.99 3.35
CA LEU A 42 9.84 -11.30 3.18
C LEU A 42 8.95 -10.07 3.43
N LEU A 43 9.36 -9.21 4.36
CA LEU A 43 8.63 -7.98 4.68
C LEU A 43 8.79 -6.93 3.58
N ASP A 44 9.97 -6.80 2.96
CA ASP A 44 10.16 -5.89 1.84
C ASP A 44 9.42 -6.37 0.58
N GLU A 45 9.40 -7.68 0.32
CA GLU A 45 8.61 -8.26 -0.77
C GLU A 45 7.10 -8.02 -0.57
N ALA A 46 6.60 -8.15 0.66
CA ALA A 46 5.22 -7.83 0.98
C ALA A 46 4.89 -6.34 0.78
N ILE A 47 5.83 -5.43 1.07
CA ILE A 47 5.66 -3.99 0.82
C ILE A 47 5.61 -3.70 -0.69
N ASN A 48 6.51 -4.29 -1.47
CA ASN A 48 6.50 -4.15 -2.93
C ASN A 48 5.17 -4.64 -3.54
N ALA A 49 4.66 -5.80 -3.09
CA ALA A 49 3.37 -6.31 -3.54
C ALA A 49 2.22 -5.34 -3.18
N ALA A 50 2.26 -4.73 -1.99
CA ALA A 50 1.27 -3.76 -1.57
C ALA A 50 1.32 -2.46 -2.40
N GLU A 51 2.51 -1.96 -2.75
CA GLU A 51 2.67 -0.80 -3.66
C GLU A 51 2.00 -1.06 -5.02
N ILE A 52 2.27 -2.22 -5.63
CA ILE A 52 1.69 -2.61 -6.93
C ILE A 52 0.16 -2.66 -6.88
N VAL A 53 -0.41 -3.23 -5.81
CA VAL A 53 -1.87 -3.30 -5.64
C VAL A 53 -2.46 -1.90 -5.54
N ILE A 54 -1.88 -1.03 -4.72
CA ILE A 54 -2.36 0.34 -4.53
C ILE A 54 -2.31 1.12 -5.85
N ASP A 55 -1.20 1.05 -6.58
CA ASP A 55 -1.06 1.75 -7.87
C ASP A 55 -2.03 1.21 -8.93
N THR A 56 -2.29 -0.09 -8.94
CA THR A 56 -3.28 -0.72 -9.81
C THR A 56 -4.70 -0.23 -9.47
N LEU A 57 -5.05 -0.15 -8.19
CA LEU A 57 -6.35 0.34 -7.75
C LEU A 57 -6.55 1.81 -8.07
N PHE A 58 -5.56 2.68 -7.78
CA PHE A 58 -5.65 4.10 -8.14
C PHE A 58 -5.71 4.31 -9.66
N SER A 59 -4.98 3.54 -10.45
CA SER A 59 -5.06 3.60 -11.92
C SER A 59 -6.44 3.18 -12.44
N ARG A 60 -7.07 2.21 -11.80
CA ARG A 60 -8.42 1.74 -12.15
C ARG A 60 -9.51 2.77 -11.82
N TYR A 61 -9.33 3.53 -10.75
CA TYR A 61 -10.33 4.48 -10.23
C TYR A 61 -10.06 5.95 -10.59
N LYS A 62 -8.89 6.30 -11.14
CA LYS A 62 -8.66 7.54 -11.92
C LYS A 62 -9.46 7.47 -13.23
N LYS A 63 -10.75 7.80 -13.18
CA LYS A 63 -11.56 8.12 -14.37
C LYS A 63 -11.96 9.57 -14.33
#